data_AF-A0A7X8Z2W6-F1
#
_entry.id   AF-A0A7X8Z2W6-F1
#
_cell.length_a   1.000
_cell.length_b   1.000
_cell.length_c   1.000
_cell.angle_alpha   90.00
_cell.angle_beta   90.00
_cell.angle_gamma   90.00
#
_symmetry.space_group_name_H-M   'P 1'
#
loop_
_entity.id
_entity.type
_entity.pdbx_description
1 polymer ?
#
loop_
_entity_poly.entity_id
_entity_poly.type
_entity_poly.pdbx_seq_one_letter_code
_entity_poly.pdbx_strand_id
1 'polypeptide(L)'
;MNRYRPLRLNLGSLVPLLLVALVAGCPEPVDPCASVKDDLEEHYLAAIQEAAKADPESISRDLTAINEYNPNLIWDASPDARRVLVVTWTSWDGYDEWVGQDVTLSREVWVTVVPELREFSAGETSSLTDRELRIRQLLGLPGDDLKDRFVELWVTPADLFRPSPDPEITDREAGLDWPQGGGYLTVADEYVSWFNFLVSTSYGPDGYPWTRLGYTFDWGNPCTNFGLSEFVIRDGAVVGVHAVTDNATYLLGS
;
A
#
# COMPACT_ATOMS: atom_id res chain seq x y z
N MET A 1 -51.68 13.40 87.91
CA MET A 1 -51.93 14.85 87.79
C MET A 1 -51.33 15.37 86.49
N ASN A 2 -51.90 16.44 85.96
CA ASN A 2 -51.51 17.20 84.77
C ASN A 2 -51.54 16.53 83.38
N ARG A 3 -52.04 17.33 82.43
CA ARG A 3 -52.16 17.09 80.99
C ARG A 3 -50.85 17.53 80.31
N TYR A 4 -50.60 17.06 79.09
CA TYR A 4 -50.45 17.95 77.92
C TYR A 4 -50.43 17.13 76.60
N ARG A 5 -51.23 17.56 75.63
CA ARG A 5 -51.05 17.36 74.18
C ARG A 5 -50.72 18.75 73.63
N PRO A 6 -49.81 18.89 72.64
CA PRO A 6 -50.20 18.81 71.22
C PRO A 6 -49.13 18.04 70.40
N LEU A 7 -49.07 18.02 69.06
CA LEU A 7 -49.89 18.56 67.97
C LEU A 7 -49.97 17.49 66.84
N ARG A 8 -50.06 17.91 65.57
CA ARG A 8 -49.65 17.20 64.35
C ARG A 8 -49.08 18.25 63.38
N LEU A 9 -48.10 17.88 62.55
CA LEU A 9 -47.81 18.58 61.29
C LEU A 9 -47.75 17.55 60.16
N ASN A 10 -48.35 17.87 59.01
CA ASN A 10 -48.27 17.06 57.79
C ASN A 10 -46.93 17.32 57.08
N LEU A 11 -46.39 16.30 56.42
CA LEU A 11 -45.37 16.48 55.37
C LEU A 11 -45.98 16.00 54.04
N GLY A 12 -45.88 16.83 53.01
CA GLY A 12 -46.59 16.67 51.73
C GLY A 12 -45.89 15.75 50.72
N SER A 13 -46.57 15.55 49.59
CA SER A 13 -46.19 14.65 48.49
C SER A 13 -44.76 14.81 47.99
N LEU A 14 -44.08 13.68 47.80
CA LEU A 14 -42.86 13.59 47.01
C LEU A 14 -43.21 13.55 45.52
N VAL A 15 -42.77 14.56 44.77
CA VAL A 15 -42.73 14.53 43.29
C VAL A 15 -41.37 13.94 42.89
N PRO A 16 -41.30 12.87 42.07
CA PRO A 16 -40.02 12.35 41.62
C PRO A 16 -39.41 13.32 40.59
N LEU A 17 -38.27 13.91 40.92
CA LEU A 17 -37.47 14.67 39.98
C LEU A 17 -36.85 13.70 38.97
N LEU A 18 -37.34 13.70 37.73
CA LEU A 18 -36.77 12.90 36.65
C LEU A 18 -35.45 13.54 36.23
N LEU A 19 -34.32 13.01 36.71
CA LEU A 19 -32.99 13.48 36.34
C LEU A 19 -32.70 13.08 34.87
N VAL A 20 -32.91 14.01 33.94
CA VAL A 20 -32.43 13.85 32.56
C VAL A 20 -30.93 14.08 32.57
N ALA A 21 -30.15 12.99 32.60
CA ALA A 21 -28.72 13.06 32.40
C ALA A 21 -28.43 13.44 30.93
N LEU A 22 -28.00 14.68 30.70
CA LEU A 22 -27.35 15.02 29.43
C LEU A 22 -26.05 14.22 29.36
N VAL A 23 -26.03 13.17 28.55
CA VAL A 23 -24.79 12.53 28.11
C VAL A 23 -24.13 13.50 27.14
N ALA A 24 -23.26 14.37 27.67
CA ALA A 24 -22.33 15.11 26.84
C ALA A 24 -21.40 14.08 26.19
N GLY A 25 -21.63 13.78 24.91
CA GLY A 25 -20.74 12.92 24.15
C GLY A 25 -19.35 13.56 24.15
N CYS A 26 -18.36 12.84 24.67
CA CYS A 26 -16.98 13.19 24.39
C CYS A 26 -16.81 13.16 22.86
N PRO A 27 -16.23 14.19 22.23
CA PRO A 27 -15.81 14.05 20.83
C PRO A 27 -14.87 12.86 20.75
N GLU A 28 -15.06 12.01 19.74
CA GLU A 28 -14.16 10.87 19.54
C GLU A 28 -12.74 11.36 19.31
N PRO A 29 -11.70 10.62 19.75
CA PRO A 29 -10.32 11.01 19.49
C PRO A 29 -10.10 11.11 17.99
N VAL A 30 -9.72 12.30 17.51
CA VAL A 30 -9.29 12.47 16.12
C VAL A 30 -7.98 11.71 15.95
N ASP A 31 -7.98 10.71 15.07
CA ASP A 31 -6.77 10.02 14.68
C ASP A 31 -5.90 10.97 13.83
N PRO A 32 -4.70 11.37 14.29
CA PRO A 32 -3.81 12.24 13.52
C PRO A 32 -3.26 11.56 12.26
N CYS A 33 -3.36 10.24 12.16
CA CYS A 33 -2.95 9.44 11.01
C CYS A 33 -4.13 9.01 10.12
N ALA A 34 -5.33 9.57 10.34
CA ALA A 34 -6.49 9.30 9.49
C ALA A 34 -6.19 9.59 8.02
N SER A 35 -6.58 8.69 7.12
CA SER A 35 -6.24 8.82 5.71
C SER A 35 -6.87 10.05 5.05
N VAL A 36 -6.13 10.64 4.11
CA VAL A 36 -6.59 11.75 3.28
C VAL A 36 -7.83 11.33 2.48
N LYS A 37 -8.89 12.14 2.47
CA LYS A 37 -10.12 11.90 1.68
C LYS A 37 -10.59 13.08 0.82
N ASP A 38 -10.14 14.28 1.16
CA ASP A 38 -10.41 15.52 0.45
C ASP A 38 -9.13 16.01 -0.26
N ASP A 39 -9.26 16.99 -1.15
CA ASP A 39 -8.14 17.66 -1.85
C ASP A 39 -7.11 16.72 -2.49
N LEU A 40 -7.61 15.57 -3.02
CA LEU A 40 -6.80 14.44 -3.50
C LEU A 40 -5.75 14.83 -4.56
N GLU A 41 -6.09 15.74 -5.47
CA GLU A 41 -5.18 16.24 -6.50
C GLU A 41 -4.03 17.06 -5.90
N GLU A 42 -4.29 17.89 -4.89
CA GLU A 42 -3.27 18.67 -4.19
C GLU A 42 -2.30 17.75 -3.43
N HIS A 43 -2.84 16.78 -2.70
CA HIS A 43 -2.03 15.77 -2.00
C HIS A 43 -1.19 14.91 -2.97
N TYR A 44 -1.76 14.52 -4.11
CA TYR A 44 -1.04 13.75 -5.13
C TYR A 44 0.10 14.55 -5.77
N LEU A 45 -0.17 15.80 -6.18
CA LEU A 45 0.86 16.69 -6.73
C LEU A 45 1.95 17.03 -5.69
N ALA A 46 1.59 17.19 -4.42
CA ALA A 46 2.55 17.37 -3.33
C ALA A 46 3.47 16.15 -3.17
N ALA A 47 2.91 14.94 -3.21
CA ALA A 47 3.67 13.69 -3.16
C ALA A 47 4.66 13.55 -4.33
N ILE A 48 4.29 13.95 -5.56
CA ILE A 48 5.21 13.99 -6.70
C ILE A 48 6.40 14.92 -6.41
N GLN A 49 6.15 16.10 -5.85
CA GLN A 49 7.18 17.08 -5.51
C GLN A 49 8.01 16.67 -4.27
N GLU A 50 7.52 15.77 -3.42
CA GLU A 50 8.25 15.21 -2.28
C GLU A 50 9.13 14.04 -2.71
N ALA A 51 8.59 13.06 -3.44
CA ALA A 51 9.33 11.91 -3.97
C ALA A 51 10.52 12.30 -4.87
N ALA A 52 10.44 13.46 -5.53
CA ALA A 52 11.56 14.07 -6.26
C ALA A 52 12.79 14.35 -5.39
N LYS A 53 12.65 14.47 -4.06
CA LYS A 53 13.66 14.86 -3.08
C LYS A 53 14.13 13.72 -2.16
N ALA A 54 14.29 12.50 -2.69
CA ALA A 54 14.79 11.36 -1.93
C ALA A 54 16.06 11.71 -1.14
N ASP A 55 16.03 11.43 0.17
CA ASP A 55 17.08 11.77 1.13
C ASP A 55 17.30 10.63 2.16
N PRO A 56 18.25 10.73 3.11
CA PRO A 56 18.53 9.63 4.04
C PRO A 56 17.41 9.33 5.03
N GLU A 57 16.47 10.26 5.27
CA GLU A 57 15.30 10.04 6.14
C GLU A 57 14.20 9.26 5.39
N SER A 58 14.20 9.36 4.05
CA SER A 58 13.35 8.60 3.13
C SER A 58 13.73 7.12 2.98
N ILE A 59 14.82 6.64 3.60
CA ILE A 59 15.28 5.24 3.44
C ILE A 59 14.48 4.31 4.36
N SER A 60 13.59 3.49 3.78
CA SER A 60 12.99 2.36 4.48
C SER A 60 14.01 1.25 4.76
N ARG A 61 13.90 0.63 5.94
CA ARG A 61 14.68 -0.56 6.35
C ARG A 61 13.87 -1.85 6.41
N ASP A 62 12.62 -1.76 5.98
CA ASP A 62 11.64 -2.84 6.11
C ASP A 62 11.12 -3.38 4.79
N LEU A 63 11.82 -3.09 3.69
CA LEU A 63 11.48 -3.63 2.37
C LEU A 63 11.40 -5.17 2.42
N THR A 64 10.41 -5.70 1.73
CA THR A 64 10.30 -7.12 1.42
C THR A 64 11.53 -7.54 0.62
N ALA A 65 12.30 -8.45 1.19
CA ALA A 65 13.38 -9.13 0.51
C ALA A 65 12.84 -10.36 -0.22
N ILE A 66 13.00 -10.42 -1.55
CA ILE A 66 12.65 -11.59 -2.37
C ILE A 66 13.81 -12.58 -2.34
N ASN A 67 13.86 -13.40 -1.29
CA ASN A 67 14.82 -14.49 -1.15
C ASN A 67 14.18 -15.70 -0.46
N GLU A 68 14.86 -16.85 -0.48
CA GLU A 68 14.31 -18.11 0.06
C GLU A 68 14.19 -18.17 1.59
N TYR A 69 14.76 -17.19 2.30
CA TYR A 69 14.75 -17.10 3.77
C TYR A 69 13.60 -16.25 4.29
N ASN A 70 12.90 -15.50 3.43
CA ASN A 70 11.70 -14.75 3.79
C ASN A 70 10.47 -15.69 3.81
N PRO A 71 9.93 -16.03 5.00
CA PRO A 71 8.88 -17.02 5.14
C PRO A 71 7.49 -16.50 4.72
N ASN A 72 7.34 -15.19 4.52
CA ASN A 72 6.06 -14.58 4.16
C ASN A 72 5.77 -14.74 2.65
N LEU A 73 6.80 -14.96 1.83
CA LEU A 73 6.66 -15.08 0.37
C LEU A 73 5.94 -16.37 -0.03
N ILE A 74 5.03 -16.23 -0.99
CA ILE A 74 4.36 -17.35 -1.64
C ILE A 74 5.19 -17.74 -2.87
N TRP A 75 5.58 -19.01 -2.93
CA TRP A 75 6.39 -19.60 -4.01
C TRP A 75 5.59 -20.67 -4.75
N ASP A 76 5.79 -20.77 -6.06
CA ASP A 76 5.24 -21.83 -6.90
C ASP A 76 5.76 -23.20 -6.42
N ALA A 77 4.88 -24.20 -6.45
CA ALA A 77 5.22 -25.57 -6.09
C ALA A 77 6.01 -26.32 -7.19
N SER A 78 6.16 -25.72 -8.38
CA SER A 78 6.95 -26.27 -9.47
C SER A 78 8.44 -26.41 -9.11
N PRO A 79 9.03 -27.62 -9.15
CA PRO A 79 10.44 -27.83 -8.83
C PRO A 79 11.38 -27.33 -9.94
N ASP A 80 10.88 -27.16 -11.17
CA ASP A 80 11.69 -26.85 -12.35
C ASP A 80 11.86 -25.33 -12.59
N ALA A 81 10.99 -24.50 -12.00
CA ALA A 81 11.08 -23.04 -12.04
C ALA A 81 10.48 -22.44 -10.76
N ARG A 82 11.33 -22.02 -9.82
CA ARG A 82 10.91 -21.45 -8.53
C ARG A 82 10.46 -20.00 -8.70
N ARG A 83 9.17 -19.81 -8.98
CA ARG A 83 8.54 -18.49 -9.19
C ARG A 83 7.95 -17.93 -7.89
N VAL A 84 8.03 -16.62 -7.68
CA VAL A 84 7.39 -15.90 -6.55
C VAL A 84 6.04 -15.33 -7.00
N LEU A 85 5.08 -15.26 -6.09
CA LEU A 85 3.77 -14.66 -6.35
C LEU A 85 3.78 -13.14 -6.10
N VAL A 86 3.54 -12.37 -7.15
CA VAL A 86 3.42 -10.91 -7.13
C VAL A 86 2.06 -10.47 -7.68
N VAL A 87 1.69 -9.21 -7.49
CA VAL A 87 0.39 -8.66 -7.90
C VAL A 87 0.52 -7.28 -8.52
N THR A 88 -0.25 -7.05 -9.57
CA THR A 88 -0.51 -5.71 -10.14
C THR A 88 -2.00 -5.38 -10.07
N TRP A 89 -2.34 -4.09 -10.01
CA TRP A 89 -3.73 -3.62 -10.01
C TRP A 89 -4.01 -2.84 -11.29
N THR A 90 -5.01 -3.27 -12.05
CA THR A 90 -5.20 -2.84 -13.44
C THR A 90 -6.67 -2.74 -13.83
N SER A 91 -6.91 -2.17 -15.01
CA SER A 91 -8.19 -2.19 -15.74
C SER A 91 -8.09 -2.88 -17.10
N TRP A 92 -6.92 -3.46 -17.41
CA TRP A 92 -6.70 -4.23 -18.65
C TRP A 92 -7.16 -5.68 -18.50
N ASP A 93 -8.05 -6.10 -19.39
CA ASP A 93 -8.69 -7.42 -19.44
C ASP A 93 -7.88 -8.50 -20.17
N GLY A 94 -6.76 -8.13 -20.79
CA GLY A 94 -5.96 -9.06 -21.58
C GLY A 94 -5.27 -10.18 -20.79
N TYR A 95 -5.34 -10.18 -19.45
CA TYR A 95 -4.91 -11.31 -18.61
C TYR A 95 -6.01 -12.35 -18.36
N ASP A 96 -7.28 -11.98 -18.53
CA ASP A 96 -8.45 -12.81 -18.16
C ASP A 96 -8.45 -14.17 -18.91
N GLU A 97 -8.02 -14.19 -20.18
CA GLU A 97 -7.93 -15.40 -21.00
C GLU A 97 -6.73 -16.31 -20.65
N TRP A 98 -5.76 -15.81 -19.89
CA TRP A 98 -4.50 -16.50 -19.57
C TRP A 98 -4.47 -17.13 -18.17
N VAL A 99 -5.54 -17.03 -17.38
CA VAL A 99 -5.60 -17.62 -16.03
C VAL A 99 -5.27 -19.12 -16.06
N GLY A 100 -4.26 -19.52 -15.27
CA GLY A 100 -3.72 -20.87 -15.23
C GLY A 100 -2.71 -21.20 -16.34
N GLN A 101 -2.29 -20.23 -17.14
CA GLN A 101 -1.36 -20.37 -18.26
C GLN A 101 -0.18 -19.39 -18.14
N ASP A 102 0.91 -19.68 -18.87
CA ASP A 102 2.04 -18.78 -19.01
C ASP A 102 1.85 -17.83 -20.21
N VAL A 103 2.21 -16.55 -20.03
CA VAL A 103 2.15 -15.51 -21.05
C VAL A 103 3.47 -14.71 -21.08
N THR A 104 3.91 -14.32 -22.28
CA THR A 104 5.05 -13.42 -22.45
C THR A 104 4.58 -11.98 -22.34
N LEU A 105 5.17 -11.20 -21.42
CA LEU A 105 4.89 -9.77 -21.30
C LEU A 105 5.42 -8.99 -22.52
N SER A 106 4.70 -7.93 -22.88
CA SER A 106 5.01 -7.02 -24.00
C SER A 106 5.37 -5.60 -23.55
N ARG A 107 5.62 -5.46 -22.24
CA ARG A 107 6.05 -4.25 -21.54
C ARG A 107 6.44 -4.64 -20.11
N GLU A 108 7.12 -3.73 -19.44
CA GLU A 108 7.33 -3.80 -18.00
C GLU A 108 6.02 -3.74 -17.22
N VAL A 109 5.95 -4.45 -16.09
CA VAL A 109 4.77 -4.47 -15.21
C VAL A 109 5.20 -4.18 -13.77
N TRP A 110 4.63 -3.12 -13.20
CA TRP A 110 4.86 -2.72 -11.82
C TRP A 110 4.03 -3.58 -10.87
N VAL A 111 4.68 -4.12 -9.83
CA VAL A 111 4.11 -5.08 -8.90
C VAL A 111 4.59 -4.88 -7.46
N THR A 112 3.79 -5.38 -6.52
CA THR A 112 4.22 -5.69 -5.15
C THR A 112 4.04 -7.19 -4.89
N VAL A 113 4.49 -7.71 -3.75
CA VAL A 113 4.23 -9.12 -3.41
C VAL A 113 2.81 -9.30 -2.88
N VAL A 114 2.15 -10.41 -3.25
CA VAL A 114 0.78 -10.70 -2.80
C VAL A 114 0.58 -10.62 -1.28
N PRO A 115 1.46 -11.19 -0.44
CA PRO A 115 1.30 -11.17 1.02
C PRO A 115 1.19 -9.75 1.61
N GLU A 116 2.02 -8.82 1.13
CA GLU A 116 2.15 -7.47 1.69
C GLU A 116 0.89 -6.63 1.40
N LEU A 117 0.36 -6.70 0.17
CA LEU A 117 -0.90 -6.06 -0.19
C LEU A 117 -2.13 -6.71 0.50
N ARG A 118 -2.13 -8.04 0.67
CA ARG A 118 -3.21 -8.74 1.38
C ARG A 118 -3.19 -8.46 2.88
N GLU A 119 -2.02 -8.39 3.51
CA GLU A 119 -1.87 -8.01 4.93
C GLU A 119 -2.36 -6.57 5.16
N PHE A 120 -1.95 -5.62 4.31
CA PHE A 120 -2.49 -4.27 4.33
C PHE A 120 -4.02 -4.25 4.21
N SER A 121 -4.56 -4.95 3.20
CA SER A 121 -6.01 -4.99 2.95
C SER A 121 -6.79 -5.62 4.10
N ALA A 122 -6.21 -6.58 4.82
CA ALA A 122 -6.82 -7.20 6.00
C ALA A 122 -6.82 -6.29 7.25
N GLY A 123 -5.88 -5.34 7.34
CA GLY A 123 -5.83 -4.34 8.42
C GLY A 123 -6.84 -3.20 8.26
N GLU A 124 -7.21 -2.88 7.02
CA GLU A 124 -8.28 -1.92 6.72
C GLU A 124 -9.65 -2.41 7.19
N THR A 125 -10.57 -1.49 7.50
CA THR A 125 -11.98 -1.80 7.88
C THR A 125 -13.02 -0.88 7.24
N SER A 126 -12.56 -0.01 6.32
CA SER A 126 -13.36 0.96 5.60
C SER A 126 -14.29 0.34 4.55
N SER A 127 -15.16 1.18 3.94
CA SER A 127 -16.01 0.77 2.81
C SER A 127 -15.16 0.31 1.61
N LEU A 128 -15.73 -0.44 0.66
CA LEU A 128 -15.00 -0.84 -0.54
C LEU A 128 -14.44 0.38 -1.30
N THR A 129 -15.24 1.42 -1.50
CA THR A 129 -14.83 2.65 -2.20
C THR A 129 -13.71 3.39 -1.46
N ASP A 130 -13.79 3.47 -0.12
CA ASP A 130 -12.74 4.05 0.72
C ASP A 130 -11.45 3.21 0.64
N ARG A 131 -11.57 1.88 0.63
CA ARG A 131 -10.44 0.96 0.53
C ARG A 131 -9.78 1.03 -0.85
N GLU A 132 -10.55 1.13 -1.92
CA GLU A 132 -10.02 1.36 -3.27
C GLU A 132 -9.22 2.67 -3.34
N LEU A 133 -9.75 3.78 -2.80
CA LEU A 133 -8.98 5.03 -2.69
C LEU A 133 -7.70 4.82 -1.87
N ARG A 134 -7.80 4.09 -0.75
CA ARG A 134 -6.67 3.81 0.12
C ARG A 134 -5.58 2.96 -0.56
N ILE A 135 -5.94 2.04 -1.46
CA ILE A 135 -4.98 1.30 -2.29
C ILE A 135 -4.34 2.21 -3.35
N ARG A 136 -5.08 3.13 -3.99
CA ARG A 136 -4.46 4.12 -4.90
C ARG A 136 -3.40 4.94 -4.18
N GLN A 137 -3.75 5.42 -2.99
CA GLN A 137 -2.85 6.14 -2.08
C GLN A 137 -1.59 5.34 -1.76
N LEU A 138 -1.78 4.13 -1.25
CA LEU A 138 -0.70 3.23 -0.83
C LEU A 138 0.28 2.91 -1.97
N LEU A 139 -0.24 2.72 -3.19
CA LEU A 139 0.53 2.36 -4.37
C LEU A 139 1.08 3.56 -5.16
N GLY A 140 0.94 4.80 -4.67
CA GLY A 140 1.41 5.99 -5.37
C GLY A 140 0.65 6.32 -6.67
N LEU A 141 -0.57 5.80 -6.84
CA LEU A 141 -1.43 6.05 -8.00
C LEU A 141 -2.25 7.34 -7.84
N PRO A 142 -2.64 8.01 -8.93
CA PRO A 142 -3.58 9.13 -8.86
C PRO A 142 -4.89 8.76 -8.15
N GLY A 143 -5.50 9.71 -7.43
CA GLY A 143 -6.73 9.46 -6.66
C GLY A 143 -7.93 9.02 -7.51
N ASP A 144 -7.94 9.41 -8.78
CA ASP A 144 -8.97 9.09 -9.79
C ASP A 144 -8.59 7.93 -10.73
N ASP A 145 -7.43 7.28 -10.53
CA ASP A 145 -7.00 6.15 -11.36
C ASP A 145 -7.79 4.87 -11.02
N LEU A 146 -8.96 4.74 -11.63
CA LEU A 146 -9.88 3.64 -11.40
C LEU A 146 -9.37 2.34 -12.06
N LYS A 147 -8.99 1.38 -11.20
CA LYS A 147 -8.73 -0.03 -11.55
C LYS A 147 -9.88 -0.91 -11.06
N ASP A 148 -10.12 -2.04 -11.72
CA ASP A 148 -11.25 -2.94 -11.43
C ASP A 148 -10.83 -4.38 -11.09
N ARG A 149 -9.57 -4.78 -11.34
CA ARG A 149 -9.07 -6.12 -11.06
C ARG A 149 -7.62 -6.16 -10.60
N PHE A 150 -7.35 -7.06 -9.65
CA PHE A 150 -6.01 -7.47 -9.26
C PHE A 150 -5.61 -8.70 -10.07
N VAL A 151 -4.37 -8.71 -10.57
CA VAL A 151 -3.80 -9.83 -11.33
C VAL A 151 -2.60 -10.36 -10.56
N GLU A 152 -2.72 -11.59 -10.07
CA GLU A 152 -1.64 -12.30 -9.40
C GLU A 152 -0.81 -13.08 -10.42
N LEU A 153 0.51 -12.88 -10.41
CA LEU A 153 1.45 -13.41 -11.39
C LEU A 153 2.55 -14.23 -10.69
N TRP A 154 2.83 -15.42 -11.22
CA TRP A 154 4.01 -16.20 -10.91
C TRP A 154 5.18 -15.73 -11.77
N VAL A 155 6.22 -15.19 -11.13
CA VAL A 155 7.37 -14.58 -11.81
C VAL A 155 8.68 -15.19 -11.34
N THR A 156 9.61 -15.46 -12.26
CA THR A 156 10.97 -15.89 -11.90
C THR A 156 11.72 -14.73 -11.25
N PRO A 157 12.41 -14.91 -10.10
CA PRO A 157 13.15 -13.82 -9.45
C PRO A 157 14.18 -13.09 -10.35
N ALA A 158 14.75 -13.77 -11.35
CA ALA A 158 15.68 -13.15 -12.32
C ALA A 158 15.00 -12.15 -13.29
N ASP A 159 13.69 -12.29 -13.49
CA ASP A 159 12.87 -11.40 -14.34
C ASP A 159 12.32 -10.19 -13.55
N LEU A 160 12.56 -10.14 -12.23
CA LEU A 160 12.25 -9.01 -11.37
C LEU A 160 13.47 -8.10 -11.17
N PHE A 161 13.21 -6.84 -10.86
CA PHE A 161 14.18 -5.92 -10.27
C PHE A 161 13.49 -4.94 -9.32
N ARG A 162 14.26 -4.41 -8.36
CA ARG A 162 13.81 -3.31 -7.51
C ARG A 162 14.04 -1.99 -8.26
N PRO A 163 13.07 -1.06 -8.35
CA PRO A 163 13.24 0.22 -9.04
C PRO A 163 13.98 1.22 -8.13
N SER A 164 15.26 0.95 -7.86
CA SER A 164 16.17 1.75 -7.03
C SER A 164 17.59 1.82 -7.61
N PRO A 165 18.50 2.67 -7.10
CA PRO A 165 19.91 2.68 -7.50
C PRO A 165 20.60 1.30 -7.39
N ASP A 166 20.15 0.46 -6.46
CA ASP A 166 20.44 -0.97 -6.50
C ASP A 166 19.21 -1.76 -7.03
N PRO A 167 19.32 -2.45 -8.18
CA PRO A 167 18.23 -3.28 -8.70
C PRO A 167 18.04 -4.60 -7.94
N GLU A 168 18.89 -4.96 -6.98
CA GLU A 168 18.80 -6.21 -6.23
C GLU A 168 17.50 -6.31 -5.39
N ILE A 169 16.85 -7.46 -5.50
CA ILE A 169 15.54 -7.74 -4.88
C ILE A 169 15.65 -8.39 -3.50
N THR A 170 16.86 -8.83 -3.09
CA THR A 170 17.07 -9.60 -1.85
C THR A 170 17.27 -8.73 -0.61
N ASP A 171 17.43 -7.41 -0.79
CA ASP A 171 17.73 -6.47 0.29
C ASP A 171 16.46 -5.88 0.93
N ARG A 172 16.62 -5.47 2.19
CA ARG A 172 15.58 -4.83 3.02
C ARG A 172 15.63 -3.29 3.04
N GLU A 173 16.64 -2.71 2.43
CA GLU A 173 16.79 -1.26 2.25
C GLU A 173 17.37 -0.96 0.87
N ALA A 174 17.11 0.24 0.36
CA ALA A 174 17.71 0.74 -0.88
C ALA A 174 18.49 2.02 -0.59
N GLY A 175 19.71 2.11 -1.13
CA GLY A 175 20.54 3.31 -1.01
C GLY A 175 20.13 4.41 -2.00
N LEU A 176 20.53 5.65 -1.70
CA LEU A 176 20.38 6.80 -2.61
C LEU A 176 21.40 6.79 -3.76
N ASP A 177 22.57 6.20 -3.49
CA ASP A 177 23.71 6.16 -4.40
C ASP A 177 23.80 4.82 -5.11
N TRP A 178 24.30 4.84 -6.35
CA TRP A 178 24.73 3.65 -7.06
C TRP A 178 25.74 2.85 -6.21
N PRO A 179 25.60 1.51 -6.11
CA PRO A 179 26.54 0.66 -5.39
C PRO A 179 27.99 0.99 -5.77
N GLN A 180 28.76 1.53 -4.82
CA GLN A 180 30.16 1.89 -5.03
C GLN A 180 30.99 0.61 -5.06
N GLY A 181 31.08 0.03 -6.26
CA GLY A 181 31.50 -1.34 -6.49
C GLY A 181 32.79 -1.74 -5.75
N GLY A 182 32.65 -2.68 -4.81
CA GLY A 182 33.76 -3.43 -4.23
C GLY A 182 34.36 -4.41 -5.24
N GLY A 183 34.87 -3.91 -6.38
CA GLY A 183 35.57 -4.66 -7.43
C GLY A 183 34.75 -5.63 -8.29
N TYR A 184 33.55 -6.04 -7.86
CA TYR A 184 32.81 -7.15 -8.47
C TYR A 184 31.31 -6.93 -8.71
N LEU A 185 30.75 -5.80 -8.26
CA LEU A 185 29.35 -5.42 -8.51
C LEU A 185 29.32 -4.11 -9.30
N THR A 186 28.68 -4.17 -10.47
CA THR A 186 28.44 -3.02 -11.36
C THR A 186 27.02 -3.13 -11.89
N VAL A 187 26.20 -2.11 -11.62
CA VAL A 187 24.87 -1.98 -12.21
C VAL A 187 25.02 -1.80 -13.73
N ALA A 188 24.19 -2.48 -14.52
CA ALA A 188 24.29 -2.45 -15.98
C ALA A 188 23.92 -1.07 -16.56
N ASP A 189 24.67 -0.59 -17.56
CA ASP A 189 24.45 0.73 -18.20
C ASP A 189 23.03 0.90 -18.77
N GLU A 190 22.41 -0.20 -19.23
CA GLU A 190 21.02 -0.24 -19.68
C GLU A 190 20.04 0.07 -18.55
N TYR A 191 20.26 -0.48 -17.35
CA TYR A 191 19.46 -0.16 -16.16
C TYR A 191 19.70 1.26 -15.68
N VAL A 192 20.95 1.74 -15.70
CA VAL A 192 21.26 3.15 -15.38
C VAL A 192 20.56 4.09 -16.37
N SER A 193 20.45 3.71 -17.64
CA SER A 193 19.72 4.47 -18.66
C SER A 193 18.20 4.45 -18.42
N TRP A 194 17.62 3.28 -18.13
CA TRP A 194 16.21 3.11 -17.75
C TRP A 194 15.84 3.99 -16.53
N PHE A 195 16.65 3.91 -15.47
CA PHE A 195 16.43 4.64 -14.23
C PHE A 195 16.47 6.15 -14.45
N ASN A 196 17.50 6.66 -15.14
CA ASN A 196 17.63 8.09 -15.42
C ASN A 196 16.54 8.61 -16.37
N PHE A 197 16.08 7.79 -17.31
CA PHE A 197 14.91 8.12 -18.14
C PHE A 197 13.66 8.26 -17.26
N LEU A 198 13.39 7.28 -16.38
CA LEU A 198 12.23 7.32 -15.50
C LEU A 198 12.27 8.55 -14.57
N VAL A 199 13.43 8.86 -13.97
CA VAL A 199 13.66 10.09 -13.17
C VAL A 199 13.28 11.35 -13.95
N SER A 200 13.60 11.40 -15.25
CA SER A 200 13.29 12.57 -16.10
C SER A 200 11.79 12.74 -16.40
N THR A 201 10.99 11.68 -16.23
CA THR A 201 9.55 11.67 -16.53
C THR A 201 8.65 11.65 -15.30
N SER A 202 9.09 11.09 -14.16
CA SER A 202 8.23 10.87 -12.99
C SER A 202 7.75 12.15 -12.29
N TYR A 203 8.48 13.25 -12.34
CA TYR A 203 8.22 14.41 -11.46
C TYR A 203 7.51 15.60 -12.13
N GLY A 204 6.86 15.37 -13.26
CA GLY A 204 5.99 16.35 -13.94
C GLY A 204 4.56 16.41 -13.38
N PRO A 205 3.69 17.30 -13.92
CA PRO A 205 2.28 17.38 -13.52
C PRO A 205 1.50 16.07 -13.77
N ASP A 206 1.77 15.41 -14.90
CA ASP A 206 1.21 14.09 -15.26
C ASP A 206 2.11 12.93 -14.77
N GLY A 207 2.85 13.18 -13.68
CA GLY A 207 3.89 12.30 -13.14
C GLY A 207 3.38 11.28 -12.12
N TYR A 208 4.33 10.61 -11.46
CA TYR A 208 4.10 9.67 -10.35
C TYR A 208 5.08 9.95 -9.21
N PRO A 209 4.68 9.79 -7.93
CA PRO A 209 5.53 9.97 -6.77
C PRO A 209 6.51 8.79 -6.59
N TRP A 210 7.30 8.47 -7.62
CA TRP A 210 8.25 7.36 -7.57
C TRP A 210 9.42 7.70 -6.63
N THR A 211 9.59 6.88 -5.60
CA THR A 211 10.56 7.12 -4.52
C THR A 211 12.01 6.96 -4.97
N ARG A 212 12.25 6.06 -5.94
CA ARG A 212 13.56 5.47 -6.27
C ARG A 212 14.18 4.64 -5.14
N LEU A 213 13.41 4.28 -4.12
CA LEU A 213 13.89 3.59 -2.92
C LEU A 213 13.24 2.21 -2.75
N GLY A 214 12.65 1.67 -3.83
CA GLY A 214 12.11 0.31 -3.86
C GLY A 214 10.83 0.10 -3.05
N TYR A 215 10.11 1.18 -2.75
CA TYR A 215 8.77 1.17 -2.16
C TYR A 215 7.87 2.23 -2.83
N THR A 216 6.56 2.01 -2.85
CA THR A 216 5.56 2.95 -3.37
C THR A 216 5.35 4.12 -2.40
N PHE A 217 5.20 5.35 -2.90
CA PHE A 217 4.95 6.50 -2.02
C PHE A 217 3.48 6.53 -1.58
N ASP A 218 3.23 6.35 -0.29
CA ASP A 218 1.91 6.40 0.32
C ASP A 218 1.48 7.84 0.61
N TRP A 219 0.84 8.49 -0.37
CA TRP A 219 0.37 9.87 -0.24
C TRP A 219 -0.92 10.01 0.60
N GLY A 220 -1.53 8.89 1.00
CA GLY A 220 -2.77 8.90 1.78
C GLY A 220 -2.59 8.96 3.29
N ASN A 221 -1.37 8.73 3.79
CA ASN A 221 -1.09 8.55 5.22
C ASN A 221 -0.32 9.76 5.78
N PRO A 222 -0.93 10.61 6.63
CA PRO A 222 -0.28 11.81 7.17
C PRO A 222 0.93 11.54 8.09
N CYS A 223 1.12 10.30 8.54
CA CYS A 223 2.13 9.93 9.53
C CYS A 223 3.35 9.21 8.92
N THR A 224 3.27 8.76 7.66
CA THR A 224 4.38 8.11 6.94
C THR A 224 4.09 8.04 5.45
N ASN A 225 5.08 8.34 4.61
CA ASN A 225 5.00 8.18 3.15
C ASN A 225 5.46 6.78 2.66
N PHE A 226 5.84 5.88 3.58
CA PHE A 226 6.16 4.48 3.26
C PHE A 226 4.92 3.66 2.88
N GLY A 227 4.76 3.36 1.60
CA GLY A 227 3.85 2.33 1.09
C GLY A 227 4.50 0.94 1.04
N LEU A 228 4.09 0.12 0.07
CA LEU A 228 4.54 -1.27 -0.07
C LEU A 228 5.84 -1.38 -0.86
N SER A 229 6.55 -2.48 -0.65
CA SER A 229 7.73 -2.85 -1.42
C SER A 229 7.39 -3.00 -2.89
N GLU A 230 8.16 -2.33 -3.73
CA GLU A 230 7.89 -2.14 -5.15
C GLU A 230 8.93 -2.89 -6.00
N PHE A 231 8.45 -3.55 -7.05
CA PHE A 231 9.27 -4.28 -8.02
C PHE A 231 8.72 -4.08 -9.43
N VAL A 232 9.57 -4.32 -10.42
CA VAL A 232 9.18 -4.30 -11.83
C VAL A 232 9.53 -5.64 -12.46
N ILE A 233 8.56 -6.23 -13.16
CA ILE A 233 8.79 -7.36 -14.06
C ILE A 233 9.30 -6.82 -15.40
N ARG A 234 10.39 -7.40 -15.92
CA ARG A 234 10.99 -7.00 -17.21
C ARG A 234 10.05 -7.24 -18.39
N ASP A 235 10.18 -6.40 -19.42
CA ASP A 235 9.63 -6.70 -20.75
C ASP A 235 10.19 -8.04 -21.28
N GLY A 236 9.38 -8.78 -22.03
CA GLY A 236 9.71 -10.09 -22.57
C GLY A 236 9.76 -11.24 -21.54
N ALA A 237 9.56 -10.97 -20.24
CA ALA A 237 9.48 -12.02 -19.22
C ALA A 237 8.29 -12.96 -19.47
N VAL A 238 8.46 -14.24 -19.13
CA VAL A 238 7.38 -15.24 -19.15
C VAL A 238 6.81 -15.38 -17.75
N VAL A 239 5.54 -15.04 -17.57
CA VAL A 239 4.85 -15.05 -16.28
C VAL A 239 3.66 -16.01 -16.32
N GLY A 240 3.41 -16.73 -15.22
CA GLY A 240 2.21 -17.54 -15.07
C GLY A 240 1.08 -16.71 -14.48
N VAL A 241 -0.06 -16.58 -15.16
CA VAL A 241 -1.21 -15.85 -14.59
C VAL A 241 -1.89 -16.74 -13.56
N HIS A 242 -1.72 -16.44 -12.27
CA HIS A 242 -2.29 -17.26 -11.19
C HIS A 242 -3.80 -17.05 -11.06
N ALA A 243 -4.20 -15.78 -10.98
CA ALA A 243 -5.58 -15.37 -10.75
C ALA A 243 -5.81 -13.96 -11.30
N VAL A 244 -7.04 -13.71 -11.76
CA VAL A 244 -7.59 -12.36 -11.96
C VAL A 244 -8.81 -12.27 -11.04
N THR A 245 -8.84 -11.23 -10.21
CA THR A 245 -9.81 -11.10 -9.11
C THR A 245 -10.35 -9.67 -9.07
N ASP A 246 -11.66 -9.51 -8.96
CA ASP A 246 -12.28 -8.19 -8.83
C ASP A 246 -11.93 -7.51 -7.49
N ASN A 247 -12.09 -6.18 -7.42
CA ASN A 247 -11.76 -5.41 -6.22
C ASN A 247 -12.49 -5.87 -4.95
N ALA A 248 -13.75 -6.30 -5.03
CA ALA A 248 -14.51 -6.69 -3.85
C ALA A 248 -13.99 -8.01 -3.29
N THR A 249 -13.85 -9.03 -4.14
CA THR A 249 -13.30 -10.34 -3.77
C THR A 249 -11.87 -10.21 -3.23
N TYR A 250 -10.99 -9.49 -3.94
CA TYR A 250 -9.58 -9.38 -3.57
C TYR A 250 -9.39 -8.60 -2.26
N LEU A 251 -10.04 -7.44 -2.14
CA LEU A 251 -9.80 -6.54 -1.01
C LEU A 251 -10.56 -6.94 0.25
N LEU A 252 -11.77 -7.50 0.13
CA LEU A 252 -12.61 -7.86 1.29
C LEU A 252 -12.39 -9.31 1.77
N GLY A 253 -11.73 -10.15 0.96
CA GLY A 253 -11.45 -11.56 1.30
C GLY A 253 -12.71 -12.44 1.32
N SER A 254 -13.67 -12.15 0.45
CA SER A 254 -15.01 -12.79 0.39
C SER A 254 -15.09 -13.93 -0.64
#